data_AF-A0A0D0S828-F1
#
_entry.id   AF-A0A0D0S828-F1
#
_cell.length_a   1.000
_cell.length_b   1.000
_cell.length_c   1.000
_cell.angle_alpha   90.00
_cell.angle_beta   90.00
_cell.angle_gamma   90.00
#
_symmetry.space_group_name_H-M   'P 1'
#
loop_
_entity.id
_entity.type
_entity.pdbx_description
1 polymer ?
#
loop_
_entity_poly.entity_id
_entity_poly.type
_entity_poly.pdbx_seq_one_letter_code
_entity_poly.pdbx_strand_id
1 'polypeptide(L)'
;MPADSQFQRFIVKYRDGTAPGGDAGAARERLDAMQNRTGIELEWLRRLGVEADVFKTDRPLDRKAAAELMDRFSADPDVEYIEVDGIMTIRTGVDVPPVKPLK
;
A
#
# COMPACT_ATOMS: atom_id res chain seq x y z
N MET A 1 -3.08 -25.18 5.84
CA MET A 1 -3.57 -23.97 5.14
C MET A 1 -2.37 -23.06 4.92
N PRO A 2 -2.12 -22.49 3.72
CA PRO A 2 -1.10 -21.46 3.61
C PRO A 2 -1.48 -20.31 4.54
N ALA A 3 -0.51 -19.71 5.22
CA ALA A 3 -0.75 -18.65 6.20
C ALA A 3 -1.61 -17.55 5.58
N ASP A 4 -2.77 -17.29 6.18
CA ASP A 4 -3.54 -16.07 5.98
C ASP A 4 -2.57 -14.91 6.14
N SER A 5 -2.14 -14.34 5.01
CA SER A 5 -1.24 -13.20 5.02
C SER A 5 -2.06 -12.03 5.51
N GLN A 6 -1.82 -11.63 6.75
CA GLN A 6 -2.49 -10.50 7.36
C GLN A 6 -1.78 -9.21 6.91
N PHE A 7 -2.52 -8.35 6.23
CA PHE A 7 -2.05 -7.08 5.70
C PHE A 7 -2.49 -5.96 6.62
N GLN A 8 -1.55 -5.19 7.16
CA GLN A 8 -1.89 -4.10 8.08
C GLN A 8 -1.35 -2.74 7.63
N ARG A 9 -0.25 -2.73 6.88
CA ARG A 9 0.40 -1.50 6.41
C ARG A 9 0.36 -1.42 4.90
N PHE A 10 0.20 -0.21 4.40
CA PHE A 10 0.04 0.08 2.98
C PHE A 10 0.86 1.32 2.64
N ILE A 11 1.37 1.34 1.41
CA ILE A 11 2.07 2.47 0.83
C ILE A 11 1.16 3.04 -0.25
N VAL A 12 0.83 4.32 -0.17
CA VAL A 12 0.10 5.05 -1.20
C VAL A 12 0.99 6.15 -1.77
N LYS A 13 1.07 6.25 -3.09
CA LYS A 13 1.65 7.40 -3.75
C LYS A 13 0.53 8.19 -4.42
N TYR A 14 0.47 9.48 -4.13
CA TYR A 14 -0.40 10.41 -4.83
C TYR A 14 0.32 10.98 -6.05
N ARG A 15 -0.44 11.35 -7.08
CA ARG A 15 0.09 11.91 -8.31
C ARG A 15 0.80 13.23 -8.05
N ASP A 16 1.89 13.45 -8.78
CA ASP A 16 2.62 14.70 -8.75
C ASP A 16 1.70 15.88 -9.12
N GLY A 17 1.88 17.02 -8.45
CA GLY A 17 1.07 18.22 -8.64
C GLY A 17 -0.27 18.22 -7.89
N THR A 18 -0.64 17.13 -7.22
CA THR A 18 -1.75 17.12 -6.26
C THR A 18 -1.28 17.60 -4.89
N ALA A 19 -2.19 18.22 -4.12
CA ALA A 19 -1.90 18.61 -2.73
C ALA A 19 -1.34 17.46 -1.87
N PRO A 20 -1.97 16.26 -1.82
CA PRO A 20 -1.45 15.15 -1.03
C PRO A 20 -0.11 14.61 -1.55
N GLY A 21 0.23 14.78 -2.85
CA GLY A 21 1.54 14.40 -3.37
C GLY A 21 2.69 15.22 -2.75
N GLY A 22 2.52 16.54 -2.65
CA GLY A 22 3.56 17.45 -2.15
C GLY A 22 3.54 17.69 -0.63
N ASP A 23 2.39 17.49 0.03
CA ASP A 23 2.22 17.83 1.45
C ASP A 23 1.68 16.67 2.28
N ALA A 24 2.34 16.40 3.41
CA ALA A 24 1.95 15.32 4.31
C ALA A 24 0.68 15.64 5.11
N GLY A 25 0.37 16.92 5.36
CA GLY A 25 -0.88 17.35 5.98
C GLY A 25 -2.08 17.03 5.09
N ALA A 26 -2.00 17.40 3.82
CA ALA A 26 -3.00 17.09 2.81
C ALA A 26 -3.17 15.58 2.60
N ALA A 27 -2.08 14.80 2.66
CA ALA A 27 -2.16 13.34 2.63
C ALA A 27 -2.95 12.78 3.82
N ARG A 28 -2.78 13.32 5.03
CA ARG A 28 -3.55 12.92 6.22
C ARG A 28 -5.03 13.23 6.06
N GLU A 29 -5.37 14.43 5.58
CA GLU A 29 -6.77 14.80 5.31
C GLU A 29 -7.42 13.88 4.26
N ARG A 30 -6.67 13.45 3.24
CA ARG A 30 -7.13 12.47 2.27
C ARG A 30 -7.35 11.09 2.89
N LEU A 31 -6.48 10.66 3.80
CA LEU A 31 -6.68 9.43 4.56
C LEU A 31 -7.95 9.50 5.42
N ASP A 32 -8.19 10.60 6.13
CA ASP A 32 -9.40 10.79 6.93
C ASP A 32 -10.67 10.72 6.06
N ALA A 33 -10.64 11.30 4.86
CA ALA A 33 -11.72 11.17 3.90
C ALA A 33 -11.93 9.72 3.44
N MET A 34 -10.85 8.97 3.24
CA MET A 34 -10.89 7.54 2.89
C MET A 34 -11.41 6.68 4.05
N GLN A 35 -11.09 7.02 5.30
CA GLN A 35 -11.64 6.38 6.50
C GLN A 35 -13.15 6.53 6.54
N ASN A 36 -13.64 7.76 6.40
CA ASN A 36 -15.08 8.04 6.38
C ASN A 36 -15.81 7.30 5.24
N ARG A 37 -15.12 7.10 4.12
CA ARG A 37 -15.65 6.42 2.93
C ARG A 37 -15.69 4.89 3.05
N THR A 38 -14.78 4.28 3.80
CA THR A 38 -14.60 2.83 3.90
C THR A 38 -15.07 2.25 5.23
N GLY A 39 -15.13 3.06 6.28
CA GLY A 39 -15.36 2.61 7.66
C GLY A 39 -14.15 1.88 8.26
N ILE A 40 -12.99 1.90 7.60
CA ILE A 40 -11.74 1.33 8.11
C ILE A 40 -10.94 2.48 8.71
N GLU A 41 -10.47 2.34 9.94
CA GLU A 41 -9.61 3.35 10.57
C GLU A 41 -8.19 3.24 10.00
N LEU A 42 -7.64 4.39 9.58
CA LEU A 42 -6.35 4.51 8.93
C LEU A 42 -5.50 5.48 9.76
N GLU A 43 -4.26 5.09 10.04
CA GLU A 43 -3.30 5.93 10.73
C GLU A 43 -2.11 6.19 9.81
N TRP A 44 -1.89 7.46 9.46
CA TRP A 44 -0.69 7.89 8.75
C TRP A 44 0.55 7.69 9.63
N LEU A 45 1.56 7.00 9.11
CA LEU A 45 2.79 6.70 9.84
C LEU A 45 3.94 7.63 9.46
N ARG A 46 4.23 7.74 8.15
CA ARG A 46 5.35 8.53 7.64
C ARG A 46 5.25 8.74 6.13
N ARG A 47 5.98 9.75 5.65
CA ARG A 47 6.32 9.91 4.24
C ARG A 47 7.67 9.26 3.92
N LEU A 48 7.76 8.59 2.79
CA LEU A 48 8.97 8.01 2.22
C LEU A 48 9.68 9.04 1.33
N GLY A 49 10.98 8.83 1.08
CA GLY A 49 11.77 9.69 0.18
C GLY A 49 11.36 9.65 -1.30
N VAL A 50 10.39 8.80 -1.65
CA VAL A 50 9.80 8.67 -3.00
C VAL A 50 8.42 9.33 -3.10
N GLU A 51 8.13 10.27 -2.19
CA GLU A 51 6.85 11.01 -2.13
C GLU A 51 5.62 10.09 -1.99
N ALA A 52 5.82 8.92 -1.39
CA ALA A 52 4.76 8.00 -1.01
C ALA A 52 4.56 8.02 0.50
N ASP A 53 3.34 7.79 0.95
CA ASP A 53 2.95 7.77 2.35
C ASP A 53 2.67 6.35 2.81
N VAL A 54 3.17 6.00 3.99
CA VAL A 54 2.87 4.75 4.67
C VAL A 54 1.76 5.00 5.68
N PHE A 55 0.74 4.16 5.65
CA PHE A 55 -0.30 4.14 6.67
C PHE A 55 -0.56 2.73 7.17
N LYS A 56 -1.18 2.63 8.34
CA LYS A 56 -1.66 1.37 8.90
C LYS A 56 -3.16 1.39 9.09
N THR A 57 -3.74 0.20 9.09
CA THR A 57 -5.12 -0.06 9.51
C THR A 57 -5.15 -0.38 11.01
N ASP A 58 -6.27 -0.11 11.67
CA ASP A 58 -6.51 -0.44 13.08
C ASP A 58 -6.41 -1.95 13.37
N ARG A 59 -6.81 -2.76 12.41
CA ARG A 59 -6.82 -4.23 12.49
C ARG A 59 -6.20 -4.87 11.26
N PRO A 60 -5.60 -6.07 11.39
CA PRO A 60 -5.08 -6.77 10.24
C PRO A 60 -6.22 -7.15 9.27
N LEU A 61 -6.00 -6.92 7.98
CA LEU A 61 -6.90 -7.27 6.90
C LEU A 61 -6.47 -8.60 6.27
N ASP A 62 -7.46 -9.42 5.92
CA ASP A 62 -7.21 -10.58 5.05
C ASP A 62 -6.98 -10.11 3.60
N ARG A 63 -6.65 -11.05 2.72
CA ARG A 63 -6.41 -10.75 1.31
C ARG A 63 -7.58 -10.07 0.61
N LYS A 64 -8.82 -10.46 0.93
CA LYS A 64 -10.01 -9.92 0.27
C LYS A 64 -10.23 -8.48 0.72
N ALA A 65 -10.21 -8.22 2.02
CA ALA A 65 -10.39 -6.89 2.58
C ALA A 65 -9.26 -5.93 2.17
N ALA A 66 -8.01 -6.42 2.10
CA ALA A 66 -6.89 -5.63 1.61
C ALA A 66 -7.06 -5.25 0.12
N ALA A 67 -7.50 -6.20 -0.72
CA ALA A 67 -7.76 -5.92 -2.13
C ALA A 67 -8.90 -4.91 -2.33
N GLU A 68 -9.98 -5.00 -1.54
CA GLU A 68 -11.09 -4.04 -1.55
C GLU A 68 -10.65 -2.64 -1.12
N LEU A 69 -9.79 -2.53 -0.10
CA LEU A 69 -9.20 -1.25 0.32
C LEU A 69 -8.33 -0.66 -0.80
N MET A 70 -7.48 -1.48 -1.41
CA MET A 70 -6.61 -1.06 -2.52
C MET A 70 -7.40 -0.62 -3.75
N ASP A 71 -8.49 -1.30 -4.07
CA ASP A 71 -9.40 -0.90 -5.16
C ASP A 71 -10.02 0.47 -4.88
N ARG A 72 -10.45 0.72 -3.63
CA ARG A 72 -11.01 2.03 -3.27
C ARG A 72 -10.01 3.17 -3.40
N PHE A 73 -8.75 2.95 -2.99
CA PHE A 73 -7.69 3.93 -3.19
C PHE A 73 -7.36 4.10 -4.67
N SER A 74 -7.31 3.01 -5.44
CA SER A 74 -7.03 3.06 -6.89
C SER A 74 -8.13 3.77 -7.69
N ALA A 75 -9.35 3.81 -7.16
CA ALA A 75 -10.46 4.58 -7.72
C ALA A 75 -10.39 6.10 -7.42
N ASP A 76 -9.47 6.55 -6.56
CA ASP A 76 -9.23 7.97 -6.31
C ASP A 76 -8.36 8.55 -7.44
N PRO A 77 -8.80 9.60 -8.16
CA PRO A 77 -8.04 10.17 -9.26
C PRO A 77 -6.69 10.78 -8.83
N ASP A 78 -6.56 11.20 -7.57
CA ASP A 78 -5.31 11.76 -7.05
C ASP A 78 -4.29 10.68 -6.71
N VAL A 79 -4.67 9.40 -6.69
CA VAL A 79 -3.77 8.29 -6.38
C VAL A 79 -3.06 7.81 -7.65
N GLU A 80 -1.74 7.69 -7.56
CA GLU A 80 -0.88 7.10 -8.59
C GLU A 80 -0.81 5.58 -8.42
N TYR A 81 -0.51 5.11 -7.22
CA TYR A 81 -0.53 3.69 -6.88
C TYR A 81 -0.77 3.46 -5.38
N ILE A 82 -1.21 2.24 -5.06
CA ILE A 82 -1.25 1.71 -3.70
C ILE A 82 -0.72 0.28 -3.69
N GLU A 83 0.04 -0.06 -2.65
CA GLU A 83 0.55 -1.41 -2.42
C GLU A 83 0.59 -1.75 -0.92
N VAL A 84 0.76 -3.03 -0.61
CA VAL A 84 0.97 -3.49 0.77
C VAL A 84 2.41 -3.21 1.19
N ASP A 85 2.61 -2.59 2.36
CA ASP A 85 3.92 -2.51 3.03
C ASP A 85 4.20 -3.82 3.78
N GLY A 86 4.68 -4.82 3.05
CA GLY A 86 4.99 -6.13 3.60
C GLY A 86 6.19 -6.76 2.90
N ILE A 87 6.94 -7.57 3.64
CA ILE A 87 7.95 -8.43 3.03
C ILE A 87 7.17 -9.46 2.21
N MET A 88 7.17 -9.32 0.87
CA MET A 88 6.83 -10.44 0.01
C MET A 88 7.85 -11.54 0.31
N THR A 89 7.46 -12.49 1.17
CA THR A 89 8.21 -13.73 1.27
C THR A 89 8.12 -14.38 -0.10
N ILE A 90 9.21 -14.30 -0.86
CA ILE A 90 9.44 -15.21 -1.95
C ILE A 90 9.29 -16.61 -1.37
N ARG A 91 8.18 -17.28 -1.65
CA ARG A 91 8.04 -18.68 -1.31
C ARG A 91 9.01 -19.41 -2.22
N THR A 92 10.21 -19.69 -1.71
CA THR A 92 11.25 -20.46 -2.37
C THR A 92 10.63 -21.74 -2.94
N GLY A 93 10.66 -21.84 -4.27
CA GLY A 93 9.93 -22.85 -5.02
C GLY A 93 9.94 -22.63 -6.53
N VAL A 94 10.52 -21.53 -7.03
CA VAL A 94 10.95 -21.44 -8.43
C VAL A 94 12.40 -21.91 -8.47
N ASP A 95 12.59 -23.11 -9.00
CA ASP A 95 13.88 -23.58 -9.52
C ASP A 95 14.40 -22.52 -10.50
N VAL A 96 15.39 -21.73 -10.07
CA VAL A 96 16.12 -20.84 -10.96
C VAL A 96 17.23 -21.67 -11.59
N PRO A 97 17.13 -22.05 -12.88
CA PRO A 97 18.20 -22.80 -13.52
C PRO A 97 19.48 -21.96 -13.55
N PRO A 98 20.66 -22.60 -13.44
CA PRO A 98 21.93 -21.87 -13.38
C PRO A 98 22.15 -21.12 -14.70
N VAL A 99 22.31 -19.80 -14.60
CA VAL A 99 22.75 -18.97 -15.72
C VAL A 99 24.18 -19.37 -16.08
N LYS A 100 24.37 -19.92 -17.29
CA LYS A 100 25.71 -20.19 -17.82
C LYS A 100 26.39 -18.85 -18.13
N PRO A 101 27.66 -18.64 -17.75
CA PRO A 101 28.37 -17.42 -18.12
C PRO A 101 28.57 -17.39 -19.65
N LEU A 102 28.30 -16.24 -20.28
CA LEU A 102 28.77 -15.98 -21.63
C LEU A 102 30.30 -15.81 -21.61
N LYS A 103 30.94 -16.42 -22.60
CA LYS A 103 32.38 -16.44 -22.84
C LYS A 103 32.88 -15.11 -23.41
#